data_AF-A0A7V8VTS6-F1
#
_entry.id   AF-A0A7V8VTS6-F1
#
_cell.length_a   1.000
_cell.length_b   1.000
_cell.length_c   1.000
_cell.angle_alpha   90.00
_cell.angle_beta   90.00
_cell.angle_gamma   90.00
#
_symmetry.space_group_name_H-M   'P 1'
#
loop_
_entity.id
_entity.type
_entity.pdbx_description
1 polymer ?
#
loop_
_entity_poly.entity_id
_entity_poly.type
_entity_poly.pdbx_seq_one_letter_code
_entity_poly.pdbx_strand_id
1 'polypeptide(L)'
;MPDHHDRLDPAQGETAADLSSGDGKTSANGKAQPAPSVPHPRHDGSAPGPLVLIGGATDPQGDALGCFLHLAGARQGGKIVGITTASANPLHSAQEWTEVFAQAGADNVEIPVIDRRDRAQDRAIAALLRSADGILLGGGDQVQLVSTLGGSRVGRALREAHAAGVVVCGTSAGAAALTETILAGGEPDEYGQMHEMYIGPGFGMLGFRAVIDTHFAQRRRLQRLFMVVAQNPELMGLGIDEDTALVVQGHLGKVVGRGSVTFVDGRGVRFDNAEECMRGEAPLTLSYLRVGIIGARYSFNLQERELENLVRARAHEEETPVVRGERAEEFAARSVAGG
;
A
#
# COMPACT_ATOMS: atom_id res chain seq x y z
N MET A 1 -25.02 52.19 25.10
CA MET A 1 -26.03 52.72 26.05
C MET A 1 -27.13 53.39 25.24
N PRO A 2 -28.41 53.19 25.57
CA PRO A 2 -28.96 52.58 26.80
C PRO A 2 -29.41 51.11 26.55
N ASP A 3 -29.23 50.17 27.48
CA ASP A 3 -30.01 49.96 28.72
C ASP A 3 -31.35 49.25 28.43
N HIS A 4 -31.88 48.29 29.21
CA HIS A 4 -31.71 48.06 30.64
C HIS A 4 -32.35 46.71 31.02
N HIS A 5 -31.78 46.08 32.06
CA HIS A 5 -32.49 45.46 33.20
C HIS A 5 -33.24 44.13 33.03
N ASP A 6 -33.34 43.24 34.00
CA ASP A 6 -32.67 42.99 35.30
C ASP A 6 -33.37 41.76 35.93
N ARG A 7 -32.82 41.30 37.07
CA ARG A 7 -33.36 40.36 38.09
C ARG A 7 -32.92 38.90 37.93
N LEU A 8 -31.96 38.39 38.72
CA LEU A 8 -31.87 38.19 40.19
C LEU A 8 -33.01 37.28 40.72
N ASP A 9 -32.76 35.98 41.00
CA ASP A 9 -32.16 35.35 42.21
C ASP A 9 -33.24 34.99 43.27
N PRO A 10 -32.99 34.19 44.32
CA PRO A 10 -32.44 32.83 44.44
C PRO A 10 -33.26 31.96 45.43
N ALA A 11 -32.61 30.92 45.98
CA ALA A 11 -32.87 30.25 47.28
C ALA A 11 -33.78 29.01 47.18
N GLN A 12 -33.61 27.90 47.92
CA GLN A 12 -32.94 27.50 49.17
C GLN A 12 -32.67 25.98 49.04
N GLY A 13 -31.83 25.27 49.80
CA GLY A 13 -31.10 25.52 51.03
C GLY A 13 -30.70 24.15 51.63
N GLU A 14 -29.66 24.19 52.48
CA GLU A 14 -29.50 23.37 53.71
C GLU A 14 -29.33 21.83 53.57
N THR A 15 -28.50 21.08 54.30
CA THR A 15 -27.69 21.19 55.54
C THR A 15 -26.80 19.91 55.59
N ALA A 16 -25.49 19.96 55.89
CA ALA A 16 -24.79 19.94 57.19
C ALA A 16 -24.61 18.55 57.88
N ALA A 17 -23.45 18.43 58.56
CA ALA A 17 -22.91 17.39 59.47
C ALA A 17 -22.17 16.20 58.82
N ASP A 18 -20.85 15.99 58.95
CA ASP A 18 -19.87 15.98 60.07
C ASP A 18 -19.58 14.56 60.62
N LEU A 19 -18.32 14.35 61.02
CA LEU A 19 -17.72 13.29 61.87
C LEU A 19 -16.82 12.20 61.23
N SER A 20 -15.53 12.55 61.22
CA SER A 20 -14.35 11.84 61.78
C SER A 20 -14.15 10.31 61.72
N SER A 21 -12.92 9.98 61.29
CA SER A 21 -11.95 9.01 61.85
C SER A 21 -12.15 7.51 61.62
N GLY A 22 -11.11 6.87 61.07
CA GLY A 22 -10.93 5.41 61.13
C GLY A 22 -9.83 4.91 60.19
N ASP A 23 -8.60 4.83 60.71
CA ASP A 23 -7.46 4.15 60.09
C ASP A 23 -7.75 2.68 59.77
N GLY A 24 -7.38 2.24 58.56
CA GLY A 24 -7.51 0.86 58.12
C GLY A 24 -6.58 0.53 56.96
N LYS A 25 -5.28 0.41 57.23
CA LYS A 25 -4.29 -0.15 56.30
C LYS A 25 -4.69 -1.57 55.92
N THR A 26 -4.99 -1.81 54.64
CA THR A 26 -4.77 -3.13 54.01
C THR A 26 -4.03 -2.93 52.70
N SER A 27 -2.81 -3.47 52.69
CA SER A 27 -1.92 -3.54 51.53
C SER A 27 -2.41 -4.69 50.63
N ALA A 28 -2.79 -4.37 49.40
CA ALA A 28 -2.98 -5.37 48.34
C ALA A 28 -2.12 -4.93 47.13
N ASN A 29 -0.85 -5.30 47.19
CA ASN A 29 0.11 -5.13 46.12
C ASN A 29 -0.12 -6.24 45.07
N GLY A 30 -1.16 -6.07 44.24
CA GLY A 30 -1.45 -6.95 43.11
C GLY A 30 -0.96 -6.30 41.80
N LYS A 31 0.33 -6.46 41.47
CA LYS A 31 0.81 -6.17 40.12
C LYS A 31 0.14 -7.16 39.17
N ALA A 32 -0.83 -6.71 38.39
CA ALA A 32 -1.38 -7.46 37.28
C ALA A 32 -0.23 -7.83 36.32
N GLN A 33 0.05 -9.12 36.21
CA GLN A 33 0.96 -9.63 35.19
C GLN A 33 0.31 -9.45 33.82
N PRO A 34 1.02 -8.94 32.80
CA PRO A 34 0.50 -8.93 31.44
C PRO A 34 0.26 -10.38 31.00
N ALA A 35 -0.87 -10.60 30.33
CA ALA A 35 -1.24 -11.90 29.79
C ALA A 35 -0.13 -12.42 28.85
N PRO A 36 0.13 -13.75 28.82
CA PRO A 36 1.15 -14.31 27.95
C PRO A 36 0.79 -14.04 26.49
N SER A 37 1.68 -13.36 25.76
CA SER A 37 1.57 -13.13 24.33
C SER A 37 1.54 -14.47 23.60
N VAL A 38 0.44 -14.76 22.90
CA VAL A 38 0.34 -15.92 22.01
C VAL A 38 1.36 -15.71 20.87
N PRO A 39 2.29 -16.65 20.65
CA PRO A 39 3.27 -16.52 19.57
C PRO A 39 2.53 -16.59 18.24
N HIS A 40 2.53 -15.47 17.51
CA HIS A 40 2.11 -15.42 16.12
C HIS A 40 3.14 -16.18 15.28
N PRO A 41 2.72 -16.81 14.17
CA PRO A 41 3.64 -17.52 13.29
C PRO A 41 4.67 -16.52 12.77
N ARG A 42 5.87 -16.54 13.37
CA ARG A 42 7.02 -15.81 12.85
C ARG A 42 7.38 -16.52 11.55
N HIS A 43 7.32 -15.79 10.43
CA HIS A 43 7.91 -16.26 9.18
C HIS A 43 9.35 -16.71 9.48
N ASP A 44 9.75 -17.86 8.95
CA ASP A 44 11.02 -18.55 9.22
C ASP A 44 12.28 -17.78 8.74
N GLY A 45 12.14 -16.50 8.38
CA GLY A 45 13.21 -15.61 7.94
C GLY A 45 13.86 -16.04 6.62
N SER A 46 13.31 -17.03 5.90
CA SER A 46 13.92 -17.55 4.68
C SER A 46 13.55 -16.79 3.40
N ALA A 47 12.49 -15.99 3.43
CA ALA A 47 12.01 -15.19 2.29
C ALA A 47 11.51 -13.80 2.72
N PRO A 48 11.59 -12.78 1.83
CA PRO A 48 10.98 -11.48 2.07
C PRO A 48 9.48 -11.59 2.33
N GLY A 49 8.95 -10.72 3.18
CA GLY A 49 7.53 -10.66 3.50
C GLY A 49 6.69 -10.24 2.29
N PRO A 50 5.38 -10.46 2.28
CA PRO A 50 4.53 -10.04 1.18
C PRO A 50 4.53 -8.51 0.99
N LEU A 51 4.34 -8.07 -0.25
CA LEU A 51 3.99 -6.67 -0.55
C LEU A 51 2.50 -6.56 -0.88
N VAL A 52 1.82 -5.58 -0.29
CA VAL A 52 0.42 -5.28 -0.59
C VAL A 52 0.34 -3.90 -1.25
N LEU A 53 0.09 -3.86 -2.56
CA LEU A 53 0.13 -2.65 -3.36
C LEU A 53 -1.28 -2.17 -3.66
N ILE A 54 -1.80 -1.19 -2.91
CA ILE A 54 -3.17 -0.71 -3.00
C ILE A 54 -3.26 0.52 -3.90
N GLY A 55 -4.24 0.54 -4.82
CA GLY A 55 -4.46 1.63 -5.76
C GLY A 55 -5.00 2.94 -5.17
N GLY A 56 -5.14 3.05 -3.84
CA GLY A 56 -5.69 4.24 -3.18
C GLY A 56 -7.17 4.12 -2.80
N ALA A 57 -7.72 5.19 -2.22
CA ALA A 57 -9.10 5.29 -1.72
C ALA A 57 -9.54 4.05 -0.93
N THR A 58 -8.70 3.67 0.03
CA THR A 58 -8.84 2.44 0.80
C THR A 58 -10.07 2.46 1.70
N ASP A 59 -10.91 1.42 1.64
CA ASP A 59 -12.04 1.23 2.55
C ASP A 59 -11.57 0.48 3.82
N PRO A 60 -11.85 0.98 5.04
CA PRO A 60 -11.57 0.27 6.30
C PRO A 60 -12.12 -1.15 6.36
N GLN A 61 -13.25 -1.42 5.69
CA GLN A 61 -13.89 -2.73 5.59
C GLN A 61 -13.62 -3.43 4.25
N GLY A 62 -12.83 -2.81 3.38
CA GLY A 62 -12.50 -3.34 2.06
C GLY A 62 -11.54 -4.53 2.11
N ASP A 63 -11.67 -5.43 1.14
CA ASP A 63 -10.84 -6.63 1.04
C ASP A 63 -9.35 -6.29 0.86
N ALA A 64 -9.02 -5.16 0.23
CA ALA A 64 -7.65 -4.72 0.00
C ALA A 64 -6.91 -4.44 1.32
N LEU A 65 -7.48 -3.60 2.19
CA LEU A 65 -6.93 -3.37 3.53
C LEU A 65 -7.06 -4.61 4.41
N GLY A 66 -8.19 -5.31 4.32
CA GLY A 66 -8.44 -6.54 5.06
C GLY A 66 -7.37 -7.60 4.82
N CYS A 67 -6.87 -7.72 3.58
CA CYS A 67 -5.76 -8.62 3.24
C CYS A 67 -4.45 -8.22 3.94
N PHE A 68 -4.09 -6.95 3.94
CA PHE A 68 -2.91 -6.47 4.69
C PHE A 68 -3.02 -6.79 6.19
N LEU A 69 -4.17 -6.49 6.80
CA LEU A 69 -4.38 -6.73 8.23
C LEU A 69 -4.37 -8.22 8.57
N HIS A 70 -4.86 -9.07 7.67
CA HIS A 70 -4.78 -10.52 7.82
C HIS A 70 -3.33 -11.02 7.78
N LEU A 71 -2.55 -10.57 6.79
CA LEU A 71 -1.13 -10.96 6.65
C LEU A 71 -0.28 -10.47 7.83
N ALA A 72 -0.60 -9.32 8.40
CA ALA A 72 0.09 -8.77 9.56
C ALA A 72 -0.39 -9.37 10.90
N GLY A 73 -1.44 -10.21 10.92
CA GLY A 73 -2.06 -10.68 12.15
C GLY A 73 -2.63 -9.56 13.02
N ALA A 74 -2.99 -8.41 12.43
CA ALA A 74 -3.27 -7.18 13.16
C ALA A 74 -4.48 -7.31 14.11
N ARG A 75 -5.52 -8.04 13.67
CA ARG A 75 -6.73 -8.31 14.47
C ARG A 75 -6.49 -9.32 15.60
N GLN A 76 -5.33 -9.96 15.61
CA GLN A 76 -4.88 -10.90 16.64
C GLN A 76 -3.84 -10.26 17.58
N GLY A 77 -3.57 -8.95 17.41
CA GLY A 77 -2.61 -8.19 18.22
C GLY A 77 -1.27 -7.91 17.54
N GLY A 78 -1.11 -8.32 16.27
CA GLY A 78 0.05 -7.97 15.46
C GLY A 78 0.25 -6.45 15.37
N LYS A 79 1.52 -6.02 15.45
CA LYS A 79 1.90 -4.61 15.51
C LYS A 79 1.94 -3.99 14.13
N ILE A 80 1.12 -2.97 13.90
CA ILE A 80 1.16 -2.15 12.68
C ILE A 80 1.95 -0.88 12.93
N VAL A 81 2.87 -0.58 12.00
CA VAL A 81 3.56 0.72 11.96
C VAL A 81 3.16 1.48 10.72
N GLY A 82 2.58 2.67 10.90
CA GLY A 82 2.18 3.55 9.80
C GLY A 82 3.24 4.60 9.47
N ILE A 83 3.40 4.92 8.19
CA ILE A 83 4.28 5.97 7.69
C ILE A 83 3.47 6.91 6.79
N THR A 84 3.26 8.12 7.25
CA THR A 84 2.42 9.14 6.59
C THR A 84 3.22 10.26 5.93
N THR A 85 4.53 10.04 5.74
CA THR A 85 5.48 11.01 5.16
C THR A 85 5.09 11.51 3.77
N ALA A 86 4.33 10.75 3.00
CA ALA A 86 3.84 11.19 1.70
C ALA A 86 2.82 12.35 1.81
N SER A 87 2.11 12.46 2.93
CA SER A 87 1.08 13.48 3.11
C SER A 87 1.70 14.88 3.24
N ALA A 88 1.00 15.90 2.73
CA ALA A 88 1.32 17.30 3.01
C ALA A 88 1.12 17.66 4.49
N ASN A 89 0.32 16.87 5.23
CA ASN A 89 0.17 16.97 6.67
C ASN A 89 0.28 15.55 7.30
N PRO A 90 1.52 15.08 7.57
CA PRO A 90 1.74 13.73 8.10
C PRO A 90 1.07 13.48 9.45
N LEU A 91 0.96 14.49 10.32
CA LEU A 91 0.32 14.36 11.62
C LEU A 91 -1.19 14.13 11.49
N HIS A 92 -1.87 14.93 10.67
CA HIS A 92 -3.30 14.74 10.42
C HIS A 92 -3.57 13.39 9.77
N SER A 93 -2.79 13.03 8.76
CA SER A 93 -2.91 11.71 8.12
C SER A 93 -2.65 10.56 9.09
N ALA A 94 -1.77 10.73 10.08
CA ALA A 94 -1.56 9.73 11.12
C ALA A 94 -2.80 9.54 12.00
N GLN A 95 -3.54 10.61 12.30
CA GLN A 95 -4.80 10.53 13.05
C GLN A 95 -5.86 9.79 12.24
N GLU A 96 -6.04 10.16 10.96
CA GLU A 96 -6.99 9.49 10.06
C GLU A 96 -6.69 7.99 9.93
N TRP A 97 -5.42 7.62 9.72
CA TRP A 97 -5.04 6.20 9.64
C TRP A 97 -5.27 5.45 10.95
N THR A 98 -5.07 6.11 12.10
CA THR A 98 -5.38 5.50 13.41
C THR A 98 -6.88 5.17 13.51
N GLU A 99 -7.75 6.07 13.06
CA GLU A 99 -9.20 5.83 13.01
C GLU A 99 -9.57 4.73 12.02
N VAL A 100 -8.96 4.72 10.82
CA VAL A 100 -9.18 3.68 9.81
C VAL A 100 -8.80 2.30 10.36
N PHE A 101 -7.65 2.17 11.02
CA PHE A 101 -7.24 0.90 11.61
C PHE A 101 -8.14 0.46 12.75
N ALA A 102 -8.56 1.38 13.63
CA ALA A 102 -9.51 1.08 14.70
C ALA A 102 -10.86 0.58 14.13
N GLN A 103 -11.39 1.25 13.10
CA GLN A 103 -12.61 0.80 12.41
C GLN A 103 -12.43 -0.59 11.77
N ALA A 104 -11.23 -0.88 11.26
CA ALA A 104 -10.91 -2.18 10.69
C ALA A 104 -10.61 -3.27 11.75
N GLY A 105 -10.61 -2.95 13.05
CA GLY A 105 -10.38 -3.87 14.16
C GLY A 105 -8.91 -4.14 14.48
N ALA A 106 -8.01 -3.21 14.17
CA ALA A 106 -6.58 -3.28 14.49
C ALA A 106 -6.22 -2.18 15.50
N ASP A 107 -5.98 -2.58 16.76
CA ASP A 107 -5.77 -1.64 17.86
C ASP A 107 -4.28 -1.42 18.22
N ASN A 108 -3.40 -2.32 17.81
CA ASN A 108 -1.95 -2.23 18.08
C ASN A 108 -1.23 -1.48 16.93
N VAL A 109 -1.42 -0.16 16.89
CA VAL A 109 -0.93 0.71 15.81
C VAL A 109 -0.03 1.81 16.37
N GLU A 110 1.14 1.99 15.76
CA GLU A 110 2.02 3.13 16.02
C GLU A 110 2.33 3.88 14.72
N ILE A 111 2.06 5.19 14.67
CA ILE A 111 2.29 6.02 13.48
C ILE A 111 3.22 7.19 13.84
N PRO A 112 4.56 6.98 13.82
CA PRO A 112 5.50 8.05 14.12
C PRO A 112 5.49 9.13 13.04
N VAL A 113 5.52 10.40 13.45
CA VAL A 113 5.61 11.52 12.50
C VAL A 113 7.05 11.66 11.98
N ILE A 114 7.19 11.50 10.66
CA ILE A 114 8.40 11.76 9.88
C ILE A 114 8.03 12.77 8.78
N ASP A 115 8.16 14.05 9.10
CA ASP A 115 7.85 15.21 8.27
C ASP A 115 9.08 15.81 7.59
N ARG A 116 10.28 15.40 8.02
CA ARG A 116 11.57 15.85 7.49
C ARG A 116 12.65 14.79 7.61
N ARG A 117 13.73 14.98 6.85
CA ARG A 117 14.79 13.97 6.65
C ARG A 117 15.62 13.66 7.90
N ASP A 118 15.79 14.60 8.82
CA ASP A 118 16.45 14.36 10.11
C ASP A 118 15.65 13.38 10.99
N ARG A 119 14.32 13.48 11.01
CA ARG A 119 13.44 12.52 11.70
C ARG A 119 13.54 11.12 11.09
N ALA A 120 13.78 11.02 9.79
CA ALA A 120 14.06 9.74 9.13
C ALA A 120 15.41 9.09 9.58
N GLN A 121 16.22 9.77 10.38
CA GLN A 121 17.43 9.23 11.01
C GLN A 121 17.21 8.78 12.47
N ASP A 122 16.00 8.91 13.01
CA ASP A 122 15.68 8.53 14.38
C ASP A 122 15.85 7.01 14.59
N ARG A 123 16.64 6.64 15.61
CA ARG A 123 16.92 5.24 15.93
C ARG A 123 15.71 4.52 16.53
N ALA A 124 14.87 5.23 17.28
CA ALA A 124 13.68 4.66 17.89
C ALA A 124 12.65 4.33 16.80
N ILE A 125 12.46 5.23 15.83
CA ILE A 125 11.56 4.97 14.68
C ILE A 125 12.10 3.79 13.84
N ALA A 126 13.41 3.75 13.56
CA ALA A 126 13.98 2.61 12.85
C ALA A 126 13.82 1.28 13.63
N ALA A 127 13.92 1.29 14.96
CA ALA A 127 13.68 0.11 15.80
C ALA A 127 12.21 -0.29 15.79
N LEU A 128 11.30 0.68 15.76
CA LEU A 128 9.87 0.47 15.66
C LEU A 128 9.52 -0.33 14.39
N LEU A 129 10.04 0.07 13.21
CA LEU A 129 9.81 -0.66 11.96
C LEU A 129 10.34 -2.11 12.02
N ARG A 130 11.51 -2.34 12.62
CA ARG A 130 12.07 -3.70 12.76
C ARG A 130 11.27 -4.60 13.71
N SER A 131 10.44 -4.01 14.57
CA SER A 131 9.58 -4.74 15.52
C SER A 131 8.15 -4.93 15.02
N ALA A 132 7.82 -4.41 13.84
CA ALA A 132 6.48 -4.46 13.29
C ALA A 132 6.14 -5.84 12.73
N ASP A 133 4.87 -6.23 12.77
CA ASP A 133 4.33 -7.37 12.04
C ASP A 133 3.78 -6.93 10.67
N GLY A 134 3.38 -5.65 10.55
CA GLY A 134 3.05 -5.03 9.27
C GLY A 134 3.41 -3.54 9.22
N ILE A 135 3.84 -3.06 8.06
CA ILE A 135 4.17 -1.65 7.83
C ILE A 135 3.27 -1.09 6.73
N LEU A 136 2.61 0.05 6.97
CA LEU A 136 1.82 0.76 5.97
C LEU A 136 2.52 2.05 5.54
N LEU A 137 2.69 2.25 4.23
CA LEU A 137 3.06 3.51 3.61
C LEU A 137 1.81 4.19 3.05
N GLY A 138 1.43 5.34 3.65
CA GLY A 138 0.27 6.12 3.27
C GLY A 138 0.38 6.83 1.91
N GLY A 139 -0.73 7.42 1.47
CA GLY A 139 -0.82 8.21 0.24
C GLY A 139 -0.33 9.66 0.38
N GLY A 140 -0.28 10.38 -0.74
CA GLY A 140 0.18 11.76 -0.84
C GLY A 140 1.13 11.94 -2.03
N ASP A 141 2.33 12.45 -1.78
CA ASP A 141 3.39 12.63 -2.76
C ASP A 141 4.50 11.56 -2.60
N GLN A 142 4.65 10.72 -3.64
CA GLN A 142 5.65 9.65 -3.71
C GLN A 142 7.09 10.18 -3.83
N VAL A 143 7.31 11.35 -4.44
CA VAL A 143 8.63 11.99 -4.54
C VAL A 143 9.06 12.48 -3.15
N GLN A 144 8.15 13.09 -2.39
CA GLN A 144 8.39 13.47 -0.99
C GLN A 144 8.72 12.25 -0.12
N LEU A 145 7.94 11.17 -0.26
CA LEU A 145 8.15 9.93 0.49
C LEU A 145 9.54 9.34 0.23
N VAL A 146 9.90 9.16 -1.05
CA VAL A 146 11.17 8.54 -1.44
C VAL A 146 12.35 9.45 -1.10
N SER A 147 12.27 10.76 -1.34
CA SER A 147 13.37 11.69 -1.03
C SER A 147 13.63 11.83 0.47
N THR A 148 12.60 11.71 1.31
CA THR A 148 12.72 11.80 2.77
C THR A 148 13.28 10.52 3.39
N LEU A 149 12.78 9.35 2.97
CA LEU A 149 13.22 8.07 3.53
C LEU A 149 14.41 7.46 2.80
N GLY A 150 14.68 7.87 1.56
CA GLY A 150 15.78 7.41 0.73
C GLY A 150 17.14 7.63 1.41
N GLY A 151 17.90 6.54 1.53
CA GLY A 151 19.22 6.54 2.19
C GLY A 151 19.19 6.80 3.71
N SER A 152 18.01 6.89 4.34
CA SER A 152 17.90 7.13 5.78
C SER A 152 17.95 5.84 6.60
N ARG A 153 18.10 5.97 7.93
CA ARG A 153 18.01 4.83 8.86
C ARG A 153 16.62 4.20 8.84
N VAL A 154 15.55 5.00 8.77
CA VAL A 154 14.18 4.50 8.68
C VAL A 154 13.94 3.78 7.35
N GLY A 155 14.38 4.34 6.22
CA GLY A 155 14.24 3.68 4.91
C GLY A 155 15.06 2.39 4.81
N ARG A 156 16.20 2.30 5.52
CA ARG A 156 16.94 1.04 5.65
C ARG A 156 16.17 0.04 6.52
N ALA A 157 15.64 0.46 7.65
CA ALA A 157 14.85 -0.39 8.54
C ALA A 157 13.59 -0.95 7.85
N LEU A 158 12.95 -0.17 6.98
CA LEU A 158 11.84 -0.63 6.13
C LEU A 158 12.25 -1.82 5.26
N ARG A 159 13.38 -1.71 4.55
CA ARG A 159 13.92 -2.80 3.71
C ARG A 159 14.35 -4.00 4.54
N GLU A 160 15.00 -3.78 5.68
CA GLU A 160 15.40 -4.84 6.61
C GLU A 160 14.19 -5.61 7.14
N ALA A 161 13.13 -4.91 7.55
CA ALA A 161 11.88 -5.52 8.04
C ALA A 161 11.23 -6.38 6.96
N HIS A 162 11.07 -5.85 5.74
CA HIS A 162 10.54 -6.61 4.61
C HIS A 162 11.39 -7.85 4.32
N ALA A 163 12.71 -7.71 4.24
CA ALA A 163 13.61 -8.84 4.02
C ALA A 163 13.53 -9.91 5.14
N ALA A 164 13.17 -9.51 6.35
CA ALA A 164 12.97 -10.40 7.50
C ALA A 164 11.57 -11.03 7.57
N GLY A 165 10.71 -10.82 6.57
CA GLY A 165 9.38 -11.44 6.49
C GLY A 165 8.21 -10.53 6.87
N VAL A 166 8.44 -9.27 7.23
CA VAL A 166 7.37 -8.33 7.59
C VAL A 166 6.57 -7.94 6.34
N VAL A 167 5.24 -7.96 6.43
CA VAL A 167 4.38 -7.50 5.33
C VAL A 167 4.49 -5.98 5.20
N VAL A 168 4.72 -5.50 3.97
CA VAL A 168 4.74 -4.07 3.67
C VAL A 168 3.60 -3.73 2.73
N CYS A 169 2.73 -2.83 3.17
CA CYS A 169 1.63 -2.31 2.40
C CYS A 169 1.93 -0.87 1.97
N GLY A 170 1.61 -0.53 0.73
CA GLY A 170 1.61 0.83 0.24
C GLY A 170 0.27 1.16 -0.39
N THR A 171 -0.27 2.35 -0.14
CA THR A 171 -1.50 2.82 -0.80
C THR A 171 -1.25 4.14 -1.54
N SER A 172 -1.76 4.24 -2.77
CA SER A 172 -1.54 5.40 -3.64
C SER A 172 -0.04 5.67 -3.84
N ALA A 173 0.48 6.83 -3.40
CA ALA A 173 1.91 7.16 -3.40
C ALA A 173 2.79 6.09 -2.72
N GLY A 174 2.31 5.48 -1.63
CA GLY A 174 3.04 4.41 -0.95
C GLY A 174 3.22 3.16 -1.82
N ALA A 175 2.21 2.80 -2.63
CA ALA A 175 2.30 1.67 -3.56
C ALA A 175 3.31 1.97 -4.68
N ALA A 176 3.24 3.17 -5.26
CA ALA A 176 4.19 3.64 -6.26
C ALA A 176 5.62 3.63 -5.72
N ALA A 177 5.86 4.12 -4.50
CA ALA A 177 7.19 4.19 -3.91
C ALA A 177 7.87 2.82 -3.70
N LEU A 178 7.13 1.71 -3.66
CA LEU A 178 7.70 0.37 -3.48
C LEU A 178 8.36 -0.20 -4.75
N THR A 179 8.14 0.40 -5.92
CA THR A 179 8.85 0.03 -7.15
C THR A 179 10.26 0.62 -7.23
N GLU A 180 11.06 0.18 -8.19
CA GLU A 180 12.35 0.82 -8.52
C GLU A 180 12.14 2.18 -9.20
N THR A 181 11.06 2.35 -9.95
CA THR A 181 10.77 3.55 -10.71
C THR A 181 9.37 4.08 -10.37
N ILE A 182 9.30 5.33 -9.91
CA ILE A 182 8.05 6.02 -9.60
C ILE A 182 7.64 6.92 -10.75
N LEU A 183 6.32 7.05 -10.93
CA LEU A 183 5.69 8.02 -11.82
C LEU A 183 4.94 9.05 -10.98
N ALA A 184 5.18 10.34 -11.22
CA ALA A 184 4.42 11.45 -10.66
C ALA A 184 4.06 12.47 -11.76
N GLY A 185 3.00 13.25 -11.54
CA GLY A 185 2.48 14.16 -12.56
C GLY A 185 1.88 13.42 -13.76
N GLY A 186 1.95 14.01 -14.95
CA GLY A 186 1.50 13.36 -16.19
C GLY A 186 0.02 13.10 -16.32
N GLU A 187 -0.84 13.91 -15.70
CA GLU A 187 -2.25 13.84 -16.04
C GLU A 187 -2.45 14.39 -17.45
N PRO A 188 -3.21 13.72 -18.33
CA PRO A 188 -3.63 14.32 -19.58
C PRO A 188 -4.66 15.42 -19.30
N ASP A 189 -4.56 16.54 -20.00
CA ASP A 189 -5.62 17.55 -20.01
C ASP A 189 -6.85 17.08 -20.83
N GLU A 190 -7.87 17.93 -20.92
CA GLU A 190 -9.11 17.62 -21.63
C GLU A 190 -8.92 17.37 -23.15
N TYR A 191 -7.77 17.77 -23.71
CA TYR A 191 -7.37 17.56 -25.10
C TYR A 191 -6.37 16.41 -25.27
N GLY A 192 -6.03 15.71 -24.19
CA GLY A 192 -5.05 14.62 -24.19
C GLY A 192 -3.59 15.09 -24.20
N GLN A 193 -3.31 16.38 -23.94
CA GLN A 193 -1.95 16.88 -23.78
C GLN A 193 -1.39 16.47 -22.42
N MET A 194 -0.20 15.92 -22.44
CA MET A 194 0.46 15.42 -21.24
C MET A 194 1.12 16.57 -20.47
N HIS A 195 0.69 16.77 -19.23
CA HIS A 195 1.42 17.64 -18.29
C HIS A 195 2.79 17.03 -17.92
N GLU A 196 3.67 17.87 -17.34
CA GLU A 196 5.01 17.45 -16.95
C GLU A 196 4.99 16.16 -16.11
N MET A 197 5.76 15.18 -16.58
CA MET A 197 5.90 13.86 -15.94
C MET A 197 7.24 13.80 -15.23
N TYR A 198 7.20 13.36 -13.98
CA TYR A 198 8.39 12.97 -13.24
C TYR A 198 8.49 11.46 -13.21
N ILE A 199 9.58 10.94 -13.78
CA ILE A 199 9.98 9.54 -13.68
C ILE A 199 11.29 9.50 -12.89
N GLY A 200 11.30 8.80 -11.77
CA GLY A 200 12.45 8.82 -10.86
C GLY A 200 12.59 7.55 -10.02
N PRO A 201 13.61 7.48 -9.16
CA PRO A 201 13.87 6.31 -8.34
C PRO A 201 12.78 6.13 -7.27
N GLY A 202 12.44 4.88 -6.98
CA GLY A 202 11.68 4.43 -5.81
C GLY A 202 12.52 3.60 -4.85
N PHE A 203 11.88 2.80 -3.98
CA PHE A 203 12.57 1.95 -3.01
C PHE A 203 13.10 0.64 -3.58
N GLY A 204 12.62 0.21 -4.76
CA GLY A 204 13.06 -1.02 -5.43
C GLY A 204 12.66 -2.31 -4.74
N MET A 205 11.68 -2.27 -3.83
CA MET A 205 11.30 -3.42 -3.00
C MET A 205 10.51 -4.47 -3.77
N LEU A 206 9.79 -4.07 -4.82
CA LEU A 206 9.06 -4.99 -5.69
C LEU A 206 9.98 -6.01 -6.38
N GLY A 207 11.26 -5.68 -6.60
CA GLY A 207 12.22 -6.59 -7.24
C GLY A 207 12.02 -6.82 -8.74
N PHE A 208 11.08 -6.11 -9.36
CA PHE A 208 10.81 -6.14 -10.80
C PHE A 208 10.90 -4.74 -11.39
N ARG A 209 11.36 -4.64 -12.64
CA ARG A 209 11.40 -3.39 -13.40
C ARG A 209 9.98 -2.98 -13.78
N ALA A 210 9.32 -2.28 -12.88
CA ALA A 210 7.93 -1.90 -13.01
C ALA A 210 7.68 -0.48 -12.50
N VAL A 211 6.62 0.12 -13.01
CA VAL A 211 6.05 1.37 -12.52
C VAL A 211 4.61 1.11 -12.12
N ILE A 212 4.23 1.54 -10.92
CA ILE A 212 2.86 1.43 -10.44
C ILE A 212 2.18 2.77 -10.60
N ASP A 213 1.02 2.74 -11.23
CA ASP A 213 0.09 3.83 -11.34
C ASP A 213 -1.17 3.50 -10.53
N THR A 214 -1.61 4.43 -9.70
CA THR A 214 -2.71 4.25 -8.74
C THR A 214 -3.93 5.05 -9.14
N HIS A 215 -5.08 4.81 -8.51
CA HIS A 215 -6.37 5.42 -8.88
C HIS A 215 -6.68 5.26 -10.37
N PHE A 216 -6.29 4.10 -10.92
CA PHE A 216 -5.93 3.99 -12.33
C PHE A 216 -7.12 4.22 -13.27
N ALA A 217 -8.15 3.38 -13.20
CA ALA A 217 -9.37 3.57 -13.98
C ALA A 217 -10.11 4.86 -13.57
N GLN A 218 -10.12 5.18 -12.28
CA GLN A 218 -10.87 6.31 -11.72
C GLN A 218 -10.36 7.66 -12.25
N ARG A 219 -9.06 7.76 -12.53
CA ARG A 219 -8.43 8.97 -13.09
C ARG A 219 -8.09 8.83 -14.57
N ARG A 220 -8.55 7.78 -15.25
CA ARG A 220 -8.35 7.54 -16.70
C ARG A 220 -6.87 7.52 -17.10
N ARG A 221 -6.01 6.96 -16.26
CA ARG A 221 -4.53 7.05 -16.35
C ARG A 221 -3.90 6.06 -17.33
N LEU A 222 -4.67 5.45 -18.22
CA LEU A 222 -4.15 4.50 -19.21
C LEU A 222 -3.16 5.15 -20.17
N GLN A 223 -3.48 6.34 -20.69
CA GLN A 223 -2.64 7.03 -21.67
C GLN A 223 -1.27 7.41 -21.11
N ARG A 224 -1.22 7.91 -19.87
CA ARG A 224 0.06 8.24 -19.24
C ARG A 224 0.92 7.02 -18.97
N LEU A 225 0.30 5.89 -18.60
CA LEU A 225 1.03 4.63 -18.43
C LEU A 225 1.58 4.11 -19.76
N PHE A 226 0.85 4.28 -20.86
CA PHE A 226 1.36 3.99 -22.20
C PHE A 226 2.56 4.87 -22.56
N MET A 227 2.51 6.17 -22.26
CA MET A 227 3.66 7.07 -22.45
C MET A 227 4.90 6.60 -21.70
N VAL A 228 4.76 6.21 -20.43
CA VAL A 228 5.91 5.73 -19.63
C VAL A 228 6.52 4.46 -20.23
N VAL A 229 5.68 3.50 -20.62
CA VAL A 229 6.16 2.26 -21.24
C VAL A 229 6.73 2.50 -22.64
N ALA A 230 6.21 3.48 -23.39
CA ALA A 230 6.77 3.88 -24.68
C ALA A 230 8.18 4.47 -24.53
N GLN A 231 8.36 5.37 -23.56
CA GLN A 231 9.68 5.95 -23.26
C GLN A 231 10.68 4.92 -22.73
N ASN A 232 10.20 3.86 -22.08
CA ASN A 232 11.03 2.80 -21.54
C ASN A 232 10.34 1.43 -21.61
N PRO A 233 10.45 0.72 -22.75
CA PRO A 233 9.77 -0.57 -22.98
C PRO A 233 10.20 -1.69 -22.02
N GLU A 234 11.33 -1.53 -21.35
CA GLU A 234 11.80 -2.42 -20.30
C GLU A 234 10.97 -2.32 -19.01
N LEU A 235 10.25 -1.23 -18.79
CA LEU A 235 9.35 -1.10 -17.65
C LEU A 235 8.04 -1.84 -17.93
N MET A 236 7.59 -2.61 -16.95
CA MET A 236 6.21 -3.08 -16.88
C MET A 236 5.34 -2.00 -16.22
N GLY A 237 4.31 -1.53 -16.93
CA GLY A 237 3.29 -0.66 -16.32
C GLY A 237 2.28 -1.48 -15.55
N LEU A 238 1.96 -1.09 -14.31
CA LEU A 238 0.92 -1.68 -13.49
C LEU A 238 -0.06 -0.60 -13.02
N GLY A 239 -1.24 -0.55 -13.62
CA GLY A 239 -2.34 0.31 -13.19
C GLY A 239 -3.22 -0.40 -12.17
N ILE A 240 -3.29 0.10 -10.94
CA ILE A 240 -4.08 -0.47 -9.85
C ILE A 240 -5.27 0.43 -9.54
N ASP A 241 -6.47 -0.13 -9.61
CA ASP A 241 -7.71 0.59 -9.31
C ASP A 241 -7.87 0.90 -7.80
N GLU A 242 -8.70 1.89 -7.49
CA GLU A 242 -9.09 2.19 -6.11
C GLU A 242 -9.68 0.97 -5.38
N ASP A 243 -9.43 0.89 -4.07
CA ASP A 243 -9.81 -0.22 -3.18
C ASP A 243 -9.50 -1.61 -3.75
N THR A 244 -8.37 -1.69 -4.45
CA THR A 244 -7.83 -2.90 -5.08
C THR A 244 -6.36 -3.02 -4.75
N ALA A 245 -5.92 -4.23 -4.43
CA ALA A 245 -4.56 -4.57 -4.08
C ALA A 245 -3.98 -5.59 -5.07
N LEU A 246 -2.73 -5.37 -5.48
CA LEU A 246 -1.85 -6.43 -5.99
C LEU A 246 -1.00 -6.94 -4.82
N VAL A 247 -1.28 -8.17 -4.37
CA VAL A 247 -0.55 -8.83 -3.28
C VAL A 247 0.57 -9.67 -3.89
N VAL A 248 1.82 -9.29 -3.65
CA VAL A 248 3.01 -9.91 -4.26
C VAL A 248 3.75 -10.76 -3.23
N GLN A 249 3.99 -12.02 -3.57
CA GLN A 249 4.84 -12.94 -2.82
C GLN A 249 5.72 -13.72 -3.81
N GLY A 250 7.04 -13.57 -3.70
CA GLY A 250 7.96 -14.05 -4.73
C GLY A 250 7.69 -13.36 -6.06
N HIS A 251 7.45 -14.13 -7.12
CA HIS A 251 7.13 -13.62 -8.46
C HIS A 251 5.63 -13.61 -8.78
N LEU A 252 4.77 -14.01 -7.84
CA LEU A 252 3.33 -14.08 -8.04
C LEU A 252 2.63 -12.89 -7.41
N GLY A 253 1.81 -12.22 -8.22
CA GLY A 253 0.91 -11.14 -7.82
C GLY A 253 -0.54 -11.59 -7.88
N LYS A 254 -1.27 -11.51 -6.76
CA LYS A 254 -2.69 -11.85 -6.67
C LYS A 254 -3.52 -10.60 -6.51
N VAL A 255 -4.58 -10.46 -7.29
CA VAL A 255 -5.50 -9.32 -7.20
C VAL A 255 -6.59 -9.58 -6.15
N VAL A 256 -6.77 -8.61 -5.25
CA VAL A 256 -7.77 -8.61 -4.17
C VAL A 256 -8.45 -7.24 -4.14
N GLY A 257 -9.76 -7.17 -3.88
CA GLY A 257 -10.50 -5.90 -3.80
C GLY A 257 -11.54 -5.73 -4.91
N ARG A 258 -12.01 -4.50 -5.07
CA ARG A 258 -13.21 -4.17 -5.84
C ARG A 258 -13.00 -4.08 -7.35
N GLY A 259 -11.81 -3.70 -7.77
CA GLY A 259 -11.46 -3.43 -9.15
C GLY A 259 -10.49 -4.45 -9.74
N SER A 260 -9.58 -3.95 -10.57
CA SER A 260 -8.63 -4.76 -11.32
C SER A 260 -7.22 -4.19 -11.30
N VAL A 261 -6.28 -4.98 -11.79
CA VAL A 261 -4.93 -4.53 -12.12
C VAL A 261 -4.76 -4.61 -13.62
N THR A 262 -4.51 -3.48 -14.27
CA THR A 262 -4.12 -3.44 -15.68
C THR A 262 -2.61 -3.53 -15.78
N PHE A 263 -2.09 -4.44 -16.59
CA PHE A 263 -0.67 -4.48 -16.92
C PHE A 263 -0.43 -4.00 -18.36
N VAL A 264 0.69 -3.31 -18.55
CA VAL A 264 1.17 -2.84 -19.85
C VAL A 264 2.60 -3.35 -20.02
N ASP A 265 2.86 -4.10 -21.09
CA ASP A 265 4.16 -4.70 -21.39
C ASP A 265 4.70 -4.16 -22.71
N GLY A 266 5.77 -3.36 -22.62
CA GLY A 266 6.39 -2.68 -23.75
C GLY A 266 7.34 -3.54 -24.57
N ARG A 267 7.74 -4.72 -24.08
CA ARG A 267 8.79 -5.56 -24.72
C ARG A 267 8.49 -5.94 -26.18
N GLY A 268 7.23 -5.91 -26.60
CA GLY A 268 6.80 -6.19 -27.97
C GLY A 268 6.66 -4.98 -28.89
N VAL A 269 6.77 -3.75 -28.38
CA VAL A 269 6.49 -2.52 -29.15
C VAL A 269 7.33 -2.51 -30.43
N ARG A 270 6.66 -2.24 -31.56
CA ARG A 270 7.28 -2.22 -32.90
C ARG A 270 7.51 -0.82 -33.45
N PHE A 271 6.81 0.16 -32.89
CA PHE A 271 6.93 1.56 -33.25
C PHE A 271 6.38 2.42 -32.11
N ASP A 272 7.09 3.50 -31.79
CA ASP A 272 6.60 4.60 -30.98
C ASP A 272 7.15 5.94 -31.49
N ASN A 273 6.46 7.04 -31.16
CA ASN A 273 6.96 8.40 -31.34
C ASN A 273 6.96 9.18 -30.00
N ALA A 274 7.25 8.50 -28.88
CA ALA A 274 7.08 9.08 -27.54
C ALA A 274 7.88 10.38 -27.35
N GLU A 275 9.07 10.49 -27.94
CA GLU A 275 9.90 11.69 -27.87
C GLU A 275 9.24 12.91 -28.55
N GLU A 276 8.64 12.72 -29.73
CA GLU A 276 7.89 13.78 -30.44
C GLU A 276 6.66 14.21 -29.63
N CYS A 277 5.96 13.23 -29.06
CA CYS A 277 4.79 13.48 -28.22
C CYS A 277 5.13 14.30 -26.97
N MET A 278 6.25 14.00 -26.31
CA MET A 278 6.73 14.76 -25.16
C MET A 278 7.16 16.18 -25.51
N ARG A 279 7.62 16.42 -26.74
CA ARG A 279 7.92 17.77 -27.25
C ARG A 279 6.66 18.53 -27.71
N GLY A 280 5.48 17.90 -27.67
CA GLY A 280 4.23 18.48 -28.14
C GLY A 280 4.15 18.59 -29.67
N GLU A 281 4.97 17.83 -30.40
CA GLU A 281 5.08 17.91 -31.86
C GLU A 281 4.04 17.04 -32.58
N ALA A 282 3.64 15.92 -31.97
CA ALA A 282 2.68 14.98 -32.53
C ALA A 282 1.92 14.24 -31.40
N PRO A 283 0.72 13.72 -31.64
CA PRO A 283 0.08 12.79 -30.70
C PRO A 283 0.88 11.47 -30.60
N LEU A 284 0.74 10.79 -29.47
CA LEU A 284 1.35 9.47 -29.26
C LEU A 284 0.79 8.46 -30.27
N THR A 285 1.71 7.83 -31.00
CA THR A 285 1.50 6.68 -31.86
C THR A 285 2.30 5.53 -31.29
N LEU A 286 1.63 4.41 -31.03
CA LEU A 286 2.22 3.19 -30.49
C LEU A 286 1.70 1.98 -31.25
N SER A 287 2.59 1.07 -31.63
CA SER A 287 2.24 -0.16 -32.34
C SER A 287 2.74 -1.40 -31.60
N TYR A 288 1.88 -2.42 -31.55
CA TYR A 288 2.17 -3.73 -30.97
C TYR A 288 2.44 -3.72 -29.45
N LEU A 289 1.68 -2.89 -28.73
CA LEU A 289 1.69 -2.86 -27.26
C LEU A 289 0.82 -3.99 -26.70
N ARG A 290 1.32 -4.71 -25.70
CA ARG A 290 0.54 -5.72 -24.98
C ARG A 290 -0.06 -5.12 -23.72
N VAL A 291 -1.38 -5.24 -23.61
CA VAL A 291 -2.17 -4.77 -22.46
C VAL A 291 -3.04 -5.92 -21.99
N GLY A 292 -3.14 -6.12 -20.69
CA GLY A 292 -4.08 -7.06 -20.10
C GLY A 292 -4.63 -6.57 -18.78
N ILE A 293 -5.74 -7.17 -18.37
CA ILE A 293 -6.46 -6.82 -17.14
C ILE A 293 -6.57 -8.08 -16.29
N ILE A 294 -6.18 -7.98 -15.03
CA ILE A 294 -6.21 -9.06 -14.06
C ILE A 294 -7.29 -8.70 -13.04
N GLY A 295 -8.37 -9.48 -13.04
CA GLY A 295 -9.42 -9.36 -12.04
C GLY A 295 -9.08 -10.12 -10.76
N ALA A 296 -9.88 -9.90 -9.72
CA ALA A 296 -9.79 -10.66 -8.49
C ALA A 296 -9.78 -12.18 -8.75
N ARG A 297 -9.06 -12.93 -7.90
CA ARG A 297 -8.89 -14.40 -7.95
C ARG A 297 -7.93 -14.94 -9.01
N TYR A 298 -7.43 -14.11 -9.91
CA TYR A 298 -6.36 -14.50 -10.84
C TYR A 298 -4.99 -14.10 -10.29
N SER A 299 -3.98 -14.86 -10.71
CA SER A 299 -2.58 -14.59 -10.38
C SER A 299 -1.82 -14.16 -11.63
N PHE A 300 -0.93 -13.21 -11.45
CA PHE A 300 -0.07 -12.68 -12.48
C PHE A 300 1.38 -13.00 -12.11
N ASN A 301 2.10 -13.57 -13.05
CA ASN A 301 3.51 -13.85 -12.91
C ASN A 301 4.30 -12.60 -13.32
N LEU A 302 4.87 -11.90 -12.34
CA LEU A 302 5.59 -10.64 -12.58
C LEU A 302 6.90 -10.85 -13.35
N GLN A 303 7.50 -12.04 -13.26
CA GLN A 303 8.72 -12.38 -13.98
C GLN A 303 8.44 -12.59 -15.47
N GLU A 304 7.42 -13.38 -15.79
CA GLU A 304 7.01 -13.64 -17.18
C GLU A 304 6.19 -12.48 -17.78
N ARG A 305 5.65 -11.61 -16.92
CA ARG A 305 4.63 -10.59 -17.21
C ARG A 305 3.41 -11.19 -17.87
N GLU A 306 2.90 -12.29 -17.34
CA GLU A 306 1.79 -13.06 -17.95
C GLU A 306 0.86 -13.63 -16.87
N LEU A 307 -0.38 -13.93 -17.26
CA LEU A 307 -1.29 -14.68 -16.38
C LEU A 307 -0.66 -16.03 -16.03
N GLU A 308 -0.64 -16.36 -14.74
CA GLU A 308 -0.03 -17.59 -14.23
C GLU A 308 -0.65 -18.84 -14.87
N ASN A 309 -1.95 -18.80 -15.18
CA ASN A 309 -2.63 -19.87 -15.92
C ASN A 309 -1.99 -20.17 -17.28
N LEU A 310 -1.61 -19.12 -18.02
CA LEU A 310 -1.00 -19.25 -19.35
C LEU A 310 0.45 -19.70 -19.24
N VAL A 311 1.19 -19.22 -18.23
CA VAL A 311 2.55 -19.68 -17.94
C VAL A 311 2.55 -21.19 -17.66
N ARG A 312 1.62 -21.67 -16.83
CA ARG A 312 1.47 -23.10 -16.53
C ARG A 312 1.06 -23.91 -17.76
N ALA A 313 0.13 -23.40 -18.56
CA ALA A 313 -0.33 -24.12 -19.74
C ALA A 313 0.78 -24.25 -20.81
N ARG A 314 1.59 -23.22 -21.03
CA ARG A 314 2.78 -23.28 -21.91
C ARG A 314 3.86 -24.26 -21.43
N ALA A 315 3.94 -24.53 -20.13
CA ALA A 315 4.88 -25.55 -19.63
C ALA A 315 4.51 -26.97 -20.09
N HIS A 316 3.29 -27.17 -20.60
CA HIS A 316 2.77 -28.46 -21.02
C HIS A 316 2.50 -28.57 -22.53
N GLU A 317 2.67 -27.50 -23.33
CA GLU A 317 2.34 -27.45 -24.77
C GLU A 317 3.32 -26.58 -25.58
N GLU A 318 3.58 -26.93 -26.86
CA GLU A 318 4.49 -26.19 -27.76
C GLU A 318 3.90 -24.87 -28.32
N GLU A 319 2.56 -24.72 -28.32
CA GLU A 319 1.86 -23.49 -28.73
C GLU A 319 1.21 -22.79 -27.52
N THR A 320 1.00 -21.47 -27.58
CA THR A 320 0.31 -20.74 -26.51
C THR A 320 -1.18 -21.08 -26.52
N PRO A 321 -1.71 -21.76 -25.49
CA PRO A 321 -3.11 -22.18 -25.51
C PRO A 321 -4.05 -21.03 -25.19
N VAL A 322 -5.25 -21.06 -25.80
CA VAL A 322 -6.38 -20.22 -25.37
C VAL A 322 -7.04 -20.91 -24.17
N VAL A 323 -6.70 -20.47 -22.95
CA VAL A 323 -7.29 -20.99 -21.71
C VAL A 323 -8.53 -20.16 -21.36
N ARG A 324 -9.73 -20.78 -21.39
CA ARG A 324 -10.94 -20.15 -20.80
C ARG A 324 -10.84 -20.19 -19.28
N GLY A 325 -11.33 -19.14 -18.62
CA GLY A 325 -11.14 -18.94 -17.17
C GLY A 325 -11.54 -20.13 -16.31
N GLU A 326 -10.54 -20.78 -15.74
CA GLU A 326 -10.60 -21.74 -14.62
C GLU A 326 -9.48 -21.32 -13.64
N ARG A 327 -9.57 -21.58 -12.32
CA ARG A 327 -8.51 -21.12 -11.40
C ARG A 327 -7.20 -21.87 -11.69
N ALA A 328 -6.04 -21.21 -11.55
CA ALA A 328 -4.72 -21.84 -11.78
C ALA A 328 -4.54 -23.16 -11.01
N GLU A 329 -5.02 -23.19 -9.76
CA GLU A 329 -5.00 -24.35 -8.87
C GLU A 329 -5.90 -25.50 -9.39
N GLU A 330 -7.06 -25.17 -9.96
CA GLU A 330 -8.01 -26.13 -10.54
C GLU A 330 -7.51 -26.69 -11.87
N PHE A 331 -6.86 -25.85 -12.69
CA PHE A 331 -6.22 -26.27 -13.94
C PHE A 331 -5.11 -27.28 -13.65
N ALA A 332 -4.20 -26.98 -12.71
CA ALA A 332 -3.13 -27.89 -12.32
C ALA A 332 -3.67 -29.23 -11.79
N ALA A 333 -4.73 -29.22 -10.98
CA ALA A 333 -5.35 -30.44 -10.47
C ALA A 333 -5.95 -31.31 -11.59
N ARG A 334 -6.52 -30.71 -12.64
CA ARG A 334 -7.06 -31.45 -13.81
C ARG A 334 -5.96 -31.98 -14.72
N SER A 335 -4.92 -31.20 -14.99
CA SER A 335 -3.79 -31.62 -15.84
C SER A 335 -3.05 -32.82 -15.25
N VAL A 336 -2.96 -32.92 -13.92
CA VAL A 336 -2.34 -34.05 -13.22
C VAL A 336 -3.27 -35.28 -13.16
N ALA A 337 -4.60 -35.08 -13.10
CA ALA A 337 -5.57 -36.18 -13.06
C ALA A 337 -5.89 -36.80 -14.44
N GLY A 338 -5.47 -36.15 -15.53
CA GLY A 338 -5.70 -36.59 -16.91
C GLY A 338 -4.49 -37.21 -17.62
N GLY A 339 -3.39 -37.45 -16.90
CA GLY A 339 -2.16 -38.08 -17.41
C GLY A 339 -2.06 -39.56 -17.04
#